data_AF-A0AAU2JGS1-F1
#
_entry.id   AF-A0AAU2JGS1-F1
#
_cell.length_a   1.000
_cell.length_b   1.000
_cell.length_c   1.000
_cell.angle_alpha   90.00
_cell.angle_beta   90.00
_cell.angle_gamma   90.00
#
_symmetry.space_group_name_H-M   'P 1'
#
loop_
_entity.id
_entity.type
_entity.pdbx_description
1 polymer ?
#
loop_
_entity_poly.entity_id
_entity_poly.type
_entity_poly.pdbx_seq_one_letter_code
_entity_poly.pdbx_strand_id
1 'polypeptide(L)' 'MFDLLRPETVVCPYCKATAADGAVRTLRAGAGSLSVTWHAHDCPHYAADRILAEREA' A
#
# COMPACT_ATOMS: atom_id res chain seq x y z
N MET A 1 15.88 20.07 -2.88
CA MET A 1 16.14 18.93 -1.98
C MET A 1 14.85 18.15 -1.91
N PHE A 2 14.75 17.01 -2.61
CA PHE A 2 13.64 16.09 -2.38
C PHE A 2 13.85 15.55 -0.98
N ASP A 3 13.15 16.11 0.01
CA ASP A 3 12.91 15.39 1.24
C ASP A 3 12.28 14.08 0.78
N LEU A 4 13.03 12.99 0.91
CA LEU A 4 12.52 11.66 0.62
C LEU A 4 11.37 11.46 1.59
N LEU A 5 10.15 11.74 1.13
CA LEU A 5 8.92 11.56 1.88
C LEU A 5 8.96 10.14 2.43
N ARG A 6 9.33 10.01 3.71
CA ARG A 6 9.40 8.72 4.37
C ARG A 6 7.98 8.18 4.29
N PRO A 7 7.75 7.05 3.60
CA PRO A 7 6.39 6.61 3.36
C PRO A 7 5.69 6.35 4.68
N GLU A 8 4.49 6.88 4.84
CA GLU A 8 3.62 6.52 5.95
C GLU A 8 3.23 5.05 5.80
N THR A 9 3.51 4.25 6.82
CA THR A 9 3.09 2.84 6.82
C THR A 9 1.66 2.75 7.32
N VAL A 10 0.77 2.29 6.46
CA VAL A 10 -0.64 2.05 6.75
C VAL A 10 -0.86 0.54 6.89
N VAL A 11 -1.65 0.14 7.88
CA VAL A 11 -1.99 -1.27 8.09
C VAL A 11 -3.36 -1.53 7.48
N CYS A 12 -3.45 -2.54 6.60
CA CYS A 12 -4.73 -2.97 6.06
C CYS A 12 -5.63 -3.50 7.21
N PRO A 13 -6.83 -2.96 7.45
CA PRO A 13 -7.65 -3.37 8.59
C PRO A 13 -8.20 -4.80 8.46
N TYR A 14 -8.24 -5.34 7.23
CA TYR A 14 -8.73 -6.68 6.95
C TYR A 14 -7.69 -7.76 7.27
N CYS A 15 -6.57 -7.76 6.55
CA CYS A 15 -5.53 -8.79 6.72
C CYS A 15 -4.53 -8.46 7.83
N LYS A 16 -4.45 -7.20 8.27
CA LYS A 16 -3.54 -6.69 9.32
C LYS A 16 -2.06 -6.99 9.08
N ALA A 17 -1.70 -7.36 7.86
CA ALA A 17 -0.32 -7.59 7.49
C ALA A 17 0.51 -6.30 7.67
N THR A 18 1.72 -6.51 8.14
CA THR A 18 2.72 -5.50 8.46
C THR A 18 3.92 -5.68 7.53
N ALA A 19 4.95 -4.84 7.71
CA ALA A 19 6.20 -5.00 6.99
C ALA A 19 6.95 -6.31 7.32
N ALA A 20 6.62 -6.98 8.45
CA ALA A 20 7.30 -8.19 8.89
C ALA A 20 6.71 -9.47 8.27
N ASP A 21 5.42 -9.47 7.95
CA ASP A 21 4.66 -10.67 7.53
C ASP A 21 3.85 -10.47 6.24
N GLY A 22 3.81 -9.26 5.68
CA GLY A 22 3.18 -8.97 4.40
C GLY A 22 3.90 -9.62 3.23
N ALA A 23 3.14 -10.30 2.37
CA ALA A 23 3.66 -10.92 1.15
C ALA A 23 3.74 -9.93 -0.02
N VAL A 24 2.86 -8.93 -0.04
CA VAL A 24 2.76 -7.91 -1.10
C VAL A 24 2.50 -6.54 -0.48
N ARG A 25 2.73 -5.46 -1.26
CA ARG A 25 2.46 -4.08 -0.84
C ARG A 25 1.87 -3.23 -1.93
N THR A 26 1.11 -2.22 -1.55
CA THR A 26 0.60 -1.14 -2.41
C THR A 26 1.25 0.18 -2.02
N LEU A 27 1.48 1.03 -3.01
CA LEU A 27 2.03 2.37 -2.85
C LEU A 27 0.99 3.38 -3.33
N ARG A 28 0.67 4.37 -2.52
CA ARG A 28 -0.21 5.47 -2.92
C ARG A 28 0.54 6.79 -2.79
N ALA A 29 0.64 7.51 -3.91
CA ALA A 29 1.16 8.88 -3.93
C ALA A 29 -0.02 9.85 -3.83
N GLY A 30 0.05 10.77 -2.87
CA GLY A 30 -0.87 11.90 -2.72
C GLY A 30 -0.12 13.23 -2.87
N ALA A 31 -0.85 14.34 -2.79
CA ALA A 31 -0.25 15.67 -2.83
C ALA A 31 0.70 15.90 -1.64
N GLY A 32 1.99 15.62 -1.84
CA GLY A 32 3.02 15.74 -0.82
C GLY A 32 3.09 14.58 0.17
N SER A 33 2.44 13.44 -0.10
CA SER A 33 2.51 12.25 0.75
C SER A 33 2.74 11.00 -0.06
N LEU A 34 3.40 10.02 0.57
CA LEU A 34 3.58 8.68 0.04
C LEU A 34 3.18 7.73 1.16
N SER A 35 2.28 6.79 0.88
CA SER A 35 1.91 5.74 1.83
C SER A 35 2.17 4.35 1.26
N VAL A 36 2.51 3.43 2.17
CA VAL A 36 2.72 2.01 1.90
C VAL A 36 1.71 1.21 2.71
N THR A 37 0.98 0.30 2.08
CA THR A 37 0.15 -0.69 2.77
C THR A 37 0.64 -2.09 2.46
N TRP A 38 0.84 -2.92 3.49
CA TRP A 38 1.23 -4.33 3.35
C TRP A 38 0.00 -5.24 3.41
N HIS A 39 0.03 -6.32 2.63
CA HIS A 39 -1.07 -7.28 2.54
C HIS A 39 -0.59 -8.74 2.52
N ALA A 40 -1.43 -9.63 3.03
CA ALA A 40 -1.37 -11.05 2.70
C ALA A 40 -1.67 -11.25 1.20
N HIS A 41 -1.16 -12.33 0.60
CA HIS A 41 -1.26 -12.56 -0.84
C HIS A 41 -2.71 -12.66 -1.34
N ASP A 42 -3.60 -13.24 -0.54
CA ASP A 42 -5.01 -13.51 -0.80
C ASP A 42 -5.95 -12.44 -0.22
N CYS A 43 -5.43 -11.30 0.22
CA CYS A 43 -6.24 -10.24 0.80
C CYS A 43 -7.17 -9.60 -0.26
N PRO A 44 -8.51 -9.58 -0.04
CA PRO A 44 -9.45 -9.00 -1.00
C PRO A 44 -9.26 -7.49 -1.18
N HIS A 45 -8.76 -6.77 -0.17
CA HIS A 45 -8.42 -5.35 -0.32
C HIS A 45 -7.20 -5.15 -1.23
N TYR A 46 -6.22 -6.07 -1.23
CA TYR A 46 -5.11 -6.00 -2.18
C TYR A 46 -5.60 -6.21 -3.62
N ALA A 47 -6.51 -7.16 -3.83
CA ALA A 47 -7.13 -7.39 -5.12
C ALA A 47 -7.89 -6.15 -5.62
N ALA A 48 -8.61 -5.46 -4.74
CA ALA A 48 -9.28 -4.20 -5.06
C ALA A 48 -8.27 -3.08 -5.40
N ASP A 49 -7.23 -2.91 -4.59
CA ASP A 49 -6.18 -1.90 -4.83
C ASP A 49 -5.49 -2.11 -6.19
N ARG A 50 -5.25 -3.37 -6.58
CA ARG A 50 -4.70 -3.70 -7.90
C ARG A 50 -5.60 -3.27 -9.06
N ILE A 51 -6.91 -3.52 -8.96
CA ILE A 51 -7.87 -3.12 -10.00
C ILE A 51 -7.89 -1.60 -10.15
N LEU A 52 -7.80 -0.86 -9.05
CA LEU A 52 -7.76 0.60 -9.08
C LEU A 52 -6.44 1.09 -9.72
N ALA A 53 -5.30 0.51 -9.33
CA ALA A 53 -4.00 0.87 -9.89
C ALA A 53 -3.91 0.59 -11.40
N GLU A 54 -4.50 -0.52 -11.88
CA GLU A 54 -4.57 -0.86 -13.31
C GLU A 54 -5.45 0.10 -14.12
N ARG A 55 -6.41 0.80 -13.48
CA ARG A 55 -7.29 1.78 -14.14
C ARG A 55 -6.72 3.19 -14.22
N GLU A 56 -5.73 3.50 -13.39
CA GLU A 56 -5.09 4.82 -13.31
C GLU A 56 -3.83 4.95 -14.20
N ALA A 57 -3.38 3.84 -14.81
CA ALA A 57 -2.22 3.76 -15.71
C ALA A 57 -2.60 3.97 -17.19
#